data_AF-D4YN61-F1
#
_entry.id   AF-D4YN61-F1
#
_cell.length_a   1.000
_cell.length_b   1.000
_cell.length_c   1.000
_cell.angle_alpha   90.00
_cell.angle_beta   90.00
_cell.angle_gamma   90.00
#
_symmetry.space_group_name_H-M   'P 1'
#
loop_
_entity.id
_entity.type
_entity.pdbx_description
1 polymer ?
#
loop_
_entity_poly.entity_id
_entity_poly.type
_entity_poly.pdbx_seq_one_letter_code
_entity_poly.pdbx_strand_id
1 'polypeptide(L)'
;MESILEWWKGALPVIAVIFIGWRLFGYRIRNLWDRKEWQEDGHIVAVDISVTNHARLKGDFAPLSTRVVAKLKSGEMIVDGWGQDTRWVPRNIRQQVFANGGRVINVFEPKINSTDPREQQDAIRQMKENYYRYWLREPVPATVCKRKSGRYFFTP
;
A
#
# COMPACT_ATOMS: atom_id res chain seq x y z
N MET A 1 -43.99 -13.15 -30.46
CA MET A 1 -42.55 -12.91 -30.24
C MET A 1 -42.16 -11.43 -30.28
N GLU A 2 -43.09 -10.51 -30.55
CA GLU A 2 -42.84 -9.06 -30.59
C GLU A 2 -42.85 -8.40 -29.20
N SER A 3 -43.64 -8.90 -28.25
CA SER A 3 -43.80 -8.28 -26.92
C SER A 3 -42.53 -8.28 -26.06
N ILE A 4 -41.69 -9.31 -26.18
CA ILE A 4 -40.42 -9.41 -25.45
C ILE A 4 -39.41 -8.40 -26.01
N LEU A 5 -39.36 -8.23 -27.33
CA LEU A 5 -38.41 -7.33 -27.98
C LEU A 5 -38.70 -5.86 -27.66
N GLU A 6 -39.99 -5.49 -27.58
CA GLU A 6 -40.39 -4.14 -27.15
C GLU A 6 -40.12 -3.89 -25.67
N TRP A 7 -40.30 -4.91 -24.82
CA TRP A 7 -39.97 -4.82 -23.40
C TRP A 7 -38.47 -4.58 -23.19
N TRP A 8 -37.60 -5.26 -23.95
CA TRP A 8 -36.16 -5.03 -23.91
C TRP A 8 -35.74 -3.66 -24.45
N LYS A 9 -36.42 -3.13 -25.49
CA LYS A 9 -36.17 -1.76 -26.01
C LYS A 9 -36.44 -0.68 -24.97
N GLY A 10 -37.44 -0.85 -24.11
CA GLY A 10 -37.71 0.04 -22.98
C GLY A 10 -36.81 -0.20 -21.77
N ALA A 11 -36.54 -1.46 -21.43
CA ALA A 11 -35.80 -1.83 -20.22
C ALA A 11 -34.29 -1.55 -20.30
N LEU A 12 -33.65 -1.78 -21.46
CA LEU A 12 -32.21 -1.55 -21.65
C LEU A 12 -31.76 -0.10 -21.36
N PRO A 13 -32.41 0.94 -21.91
CA PRO A 13 -32.03 2.32 -21.60
C PRO A 13 -32.24 2.67 -20.13
N VAL A 14 -33.30 2.16 -19.49
CA VAL A 14 -33.56 2.40 -18.06
C VAL A 14 -32.48 1.75 -17.19
N ILE A 15 -32.10 0.50 -17.48
CA ILE A 15 -31.02 -0.20 -16.78
C ILE A 15 -29.68 0.53 -16.99
N ALA A 16 -29.40 1.00 -18.22
CA ALA A 16 -28.19 1.74 -18.52
C ALA A 16 -28.13 3.08 -17.73
N VAL A 17 -29.23 3.81 -17.64
CA VAL A 17 -29.31 5.07 -16.86
C VAL A 17 -29.12 4.80 -15.37
N ILE A 18 -29.72 3.75 -14.82
CA ILE A 18 -29.52 3.35 -13.42
C ILE A 18 -28.06 2.98 -13.17
N PHE A 19 -27.46 2.18 -14.05
CA PHE A 19 -26.06 1.76 -13.93
C PHE A 19 -25.09 2.95 -14.01
N ILE A 20 -25.29 3.86 -14.97
CA ILE A 20 -24.46 5.07 -15.13
C ILE A 20 -24.66 6.01 -13.93
N GLY A 21 -25.91 6.22 -13.50
CA GLY A 21 -26.25 7.02 -12.32
C GLY A 21 -25.59 6.49 -11.05
N TRP A 22 -25.64 5.18 -10.85
CA TRP A 22 -24.97 4.49 -9.73
C TRP A 22 -23.44 4.65 -9.80
N ARG A 23 -22.84 4.49 -10.99
CA ARG A 23 -21.40 4.69 -11.23
C ARG A 23 -20.96 6.11 -10.88
N LEU A 24 -21.70 7.12 -11.34
CA LEU A 24 -21.39 8.53 -11.10
C LEU A 24 -21.59 8.93 -9.63
N PHE A 25 -22.66 8.43 -9.00
CA PHE A 25 -22.94 8.66 -7.59
C PHE A 25 -21.89 8.02 -6.69
N GLY A 26 -21.55 6.75 -6.95
CA GLY A 26 -20.47 6.05 -6.24
C GLY A 26 -19.12 6.74 -6.42
N TYR A 27 -18.82 7.25 -7.62
CA TYR A 27 -17.61 8.03 -7.87
C TYR A 27 -17.59 9.33 -7.04
N ARG A 28 -18.69 10.08 -7.00
CA ARG A 28 -18.79 11.30 -6.18
C ARG A 28 -18.66 11.03 -4.69
N ILE A 29 -19.31 9.99 -4.17
CA ILE A 29 -19.18 9.61 -2.75
C ILE A 29 -17.74 9.26 -2.42
N ARG A 30 -17.08 8.44 -3.27
CA ARG A 30 -15.69 8.08 -3.05
C ARG A 30 -14.78 9.31 -3.04
N ASN A 31 -15.02 10.25 -3.93
CA ASN A 31 -14.24 11.49 -4.00
C ASN A 31 -14.44 12.41 -2.78
N LEU A 32 -15.63 12.41 -2.18
CA LEU A 32 -15.89 13.13 -0.92
C LEU A 32 -15.17 12.49 0.27
N TRP A 33 -15.08 11.15 0.29
CA TRP A 33 -14.38 10.38 1.32
C TRP A 33 -12.85 10.39 1.14
N ASP A 34 -12.37 10.63 -0.08
CA ASP A 34 -10.94 10.76 -0.39
C ASP A 34 -10.38 12.18 -0.16
N ARG A 35 -11.21 13.15 0.27
CA ARG A 35 -10.71 14.50 0.60
C ARG A 35 -9.75 14.46 1.79
N LYS A 36 -8.69 15.29 1.73
CA LYS A 36 -7.73 15.50 2.81
C LYS A 36 -8.47 16.09 4.02
N GLU A 37 -8.34 15.42 5.16
CA GLU A 37 -8.89 15.87 6.44
C GLU A 37 -7.85 16.66 7.23
N TRP A 38 -6.59 16.24 7.16
CA TRP A 38 -5.52 16.80 7.98
C TRP A 38 -4.14 16.56 7.35
N GLN A 39 -3.18 17.43 7.65
CA GLN A 39 -1.82 17.39 7.12
C GLN A 39 -0.83 17.92 8.18
N GLU A 40 0.26 17.19 8.42
CA GLU A 40 1.35 17.61 9.32
C GLU A 40 2.71 17.15 8.78
N ASP A 41 3.75 17.92 9.07
CA ASP A 41 5.12 17.53 8.76
C ASP A 41 5.65 16.48 9.74
N GLY A 42 6.45 15.56 9.22
CA GLY A 42 7.15 14.56 10.00
C GLY A 42 8.36 14.03 9.26
N HIS A 43 8.82 12.87 9.71
CA HIS A 43 9.89 12.12 9.06
C HIS A 43 9.47 10.68 8.91
N ILE A 44 9.71 10.09 7.75
CA ILE A 44 9.67 8.65 7.59
C ILE A 44 10.88 8.08 8.31
N VAL A 45 10.63 7.16 9.24
CA VAL A 45 11.63 6.61 10.17
C VAL A 45 11.78 5.09 10.05
N ALA A 46 10.81 4.40 9.47
CA ALA A 46 10.88 2.96 9.27
C ALA A 46 10.00 2.49 8.11
N VAL A 47 10.25 1.25 7.69
CA VAL A 47 9.42 0.51 6.74
C VAL A 47 9.09 -0.85 7.36
N ASP A 48 7.80 -1.16 7.44
CA ASP A 48 7.35 -2.50 7.79
C ASP A 48 7.25 -3.35 6.52
N ILE A 49 7.77 -4.56 6.60
CA ILE A 49 7.90 -5.49 5.50
C ILE A 49 7.23 -6.79 5.94
N SER A 50 6.27 -7.27 5.18
CA SER A 50 5.68 -8.59 5.40
C SER A 50 5.77 -9.42 4.13
N VAL A 51 5.90 -10.73 4.33
CA VAL A 51 5.62 -11.70 3.26
C VAL A 51 4.29 -12.33 3.58
N THR A 52 3.44 -12.52 2.57
CA THR A 52 2.18 -13.24 2.81
C THR A 52 2.47 -14.71 3.17
N ASN A 53 1.58 -15.37 3.90
CA ASN A 53 1.75 -16.80 4.23
C ASN A 53 1.14 -17.73 3.17
N HIS A 54 0.76 -17.20 2.00
CA HIS A 54 0.21 -18.01 0.93
C HIS A 54 1.32 -18.82 0.26
N ALA A 55 1.51 -20.03 0.75
CA ALA A 55 2.20 -21.11 0.07
C ALA A 55 1.56 -21.30 -1.32
N ARG A 56 2.18 -20.75 -2.37
CA ARG A 56 2.00 -21.30 -3.70
C ARG A 56 2.82 -22.59 -3.75
N LEU A 57 2.18 -23.66 -4.18
CA LEU A 57 2.60 -25.07 -4.24
C LEU A 57 3.93 -25.38 -4.98
N LYS A 58 4.85 -24.43 -5.15
CA LYS A 58 6.05 -24.56 -5.99
C LYS A 58 7.32 -23.88 -5.43
N GLY A 59 7.48 -23.78 -4.11
CA GLY A 59 8.75 -23.31 -3.53
C GLY A 59 9.07 -21.82 -3.73
N ASP A 60 8.19 -21.06 -4.39
CA ASP A 60 8.28 -19.62 -4.52
C ASP A 60 7.66 -18.95 -3.29
N PHE A 61 8.48 -18.21 -2.54
CA PHE A 61 8.05 -17.37 -1.42
C PHE A 61 6.93 -16.40 -1.81
N ALA A 62 6.05 -16.06 -0.88
CA ALA A 62 4.82 -15.33 -1.15
C ALA A 62 5.02 -13.83 -1.50
N PRO A 63 4.01 -13.15 -2.08
CA PRO A 63 4.14 -11.73 -2.42
C PRO A 63 4.43 -10.86 -1.18
N LEU A 64 5.39 -9.96 -1.38
CA LEU A 64 5.82 -8.93 -0.43
C LEU A 64 4.77 -7.82 -0.31
N SER A 65 4.44 -7.45 0.93
CA SER A 65 3.73 -6.20 1.22
C SER A 65 4.60 -5.27 2.04
N THR A 66 4.52 -3.98 1.76
CA THR A 66 5.28 -2.96 2.51
C THR A 66 4.35 -1.86 2.99
N ARG A 67 4.68 -1.26 4.14
CA ARG A 67 4.04 -0.01 4.57
C ARG A 67 5.09 0.87 5.22
N VAL A 68 4.89 2.17 5.08
CA VAL A 68 5.81 3.17 5.59
C VAL A 68 5.38 3.57 7.01
N VAL A 69 6.34 3.95 7.84
CA VAL A 69 6.11 4.46 9.19
C VAL A 69 6.75 5.84 9.30
N ALA A 70 5.93 6.83 9.65
CA ALA A 70 6.36 8.21 9.86
C ALA A 70 6.20 8.63 11.31
N LYS A 71 7.12 9.44 11.80
CA LYS A 71 7.07 10.11 13.10
C LYS A 71 6.73 11.58 12.89
N LEU A 72 5.66 12.04 13.51
CA LEU A 72 5.23 13.44 13.49
C LEU A 72 6.10 14.30 14.40
N LYS A 73 6.00 15.63 14.26
CA LYS A 73 6.63 16.58 15.19
C LYS A 73 6.10 16.43 16.61
N SER A 74 4.84 16.04 16.77
CA SER A 74 4.22 15.69 18.06
C SER A 74 4.86 14.47 18.74
N GLY A 75 5.64 13.66 18.01
CA GLY A 75 6.22 12.40 18.48
C GLY A 75 5.34 11.17 18.20
N GLU A 76 4.11 11.36 17.74
CA GLU A 76 3.21 10.29 17.33
C GLU A 76 3.76 9.53 16.11
N MET A 77 3.55 8.21 16.11
CA MET A 77 3.98 7.31 15.04
C MET A 77 2.77 6.92 14.19
N ILE A 78 2.78 7.36 12.94
CA ILE A 78 1.72 7.10 11.97
C ILE A 78 2.19 6.06 10.96
N VAL A 79 1.28 5.16 10.58
CA VAL A 79 1.57 4.07 9.64
C VAL A 79 0.63 4.19 8.44
N ASP A 80 1.17 4.03 7.24
CA ASP A 80 0.38 3.95 6.00
C ASP A 80 -0.34 2.58 5.90
N GLY A 81 -1.27 2.48 4.97
CA GLY A 81 -1.80 1.20 4.50
C GLY A 81 -0.71 0.32 3.89
N TRP A 82 -1.01 -0.98 3.85
CA TRP A 82 -0.17 -1.96 3.16
C TRP A 82 -0.23 -1.74 1.64
N GLY A 83 0.93 -1.45 1.06
CA GLY A 83 1.19 -1.49 -0.36
C GLY A 83 1.53 -2.90 -0.82
N GLN A 84 0.99 -3.28 -1.98
CA GLN A 84 1.40 -4.48 -2.68
C GLN A 84 2.76 -4.18 -3.32
N ASP A 85 3.82 -4.89 -2.94
CA ASP A 85 5.22 -4.68 -3.37
C ASP A 85 5.97 -3.48 -2.76
N THR A 86 7.21 -3.29 -3.21
CA THR A 86 8.14 -2.25 -2.72
C THR A 86 7.99 -0.90 -3.38
N ARG A 87 7.36 -0.81 -4.56
CA ARG A 87 7.15 0.45 -5.31
C ARG A 87 6.27 1.42 -4.54
N TRP A 88 5.48 0.92 -3.59
CA TRP A 88 4.75 1.74 -2.62
C TRP A 88 5.68 2.61 -1.76
N VAL A 89 6.90 2.15 -1.52
CA VAL A 89 7.91 2.89 -0.77
C VAL A 89 8.65 3.85 -1.72
N PRO A 90 8.84 5.13 -1.31
CA PRO A 90 9.61 6.08 -2.09
C PRO A 90 11.03 5.60 -2.43
N ARG A 91 11.57 6.05 -3.57
CA ARG A 91 12.82 5.52 -4.13
C ARG A 91 14.03 5.68 -3.20
N ASN A 92 14.19 6.84 -2.58
CA ASN A 92 15.25 7.14 -1.61
C ASN A 92 15.19 6.23 -0.37
N ILE A 93 13.98 5.97 0.13
CA ILE A 93 13.78 5.06 1.26
C ILE A 93 14.04 3.61 0.85
N ARG A 94 13.59 3.20 -0.34
CA ARG A 94 13.86 1.85 -0.87
C ARG A 94 15.34 1.52 -0.97
N GLN A 95 16.18 2.50 -1.32
CA GLN A 95 17.63 2.32 -1.41
C GLN A 95 18.27 2.09 -0.04
N GLN A 96 17.72 2.69 1.01
CA GLN A 96 18.17 2.43 2.38
C GLN A 96 17.73 1.05 2.86
N VAL A 97 16.51 0.62 2.52
CA VAL A 97 15.89 -0.60 3.07
C VAL A 97 16.29 -1.87 2.31
N PHE A 98 16.43 -1.81 0.99
CA PHE A 98 16.61 -2.99 0.12
C PHE A 98 17.94 -2.94 -0.63
N ALA A 99 18.69 -4.06 -0.60
CA ALA A 99 20.03 -4.15 -1.18
C ALA A 99 20.10 -3.85 -2.70
N ASN A 100 19.01 -4.05 -3.45
CA ASN A 100 18.95 -3.85 -4.91
C ASN A 100 18.26 -2.55 -5.37
N GLY A 101 18.01 -1.59 -4.46
CA GLY A 101 17.66 -0.20 -4.84
C GLY A 101 16.41 -0.02 -5.72
N GLY A 102 15.52 -1.01 -5.82
CA GLY A 102 14.21 -0.88 -6.47
C GLY A 102 14.12 -1.11 -7.97
N ARG A 103 15.14 -1.67 -8.65
CA ARG A 103 15.10 -1.88 -10.12
C ARG A 103 14.66 -3.29 -10.55
N VAL A 104 15.08 -4.32 -9.80
CA VAL A 104 14.60 -5.70 -9.89
C VAL A 104 14.65 -6.26 -8.47
N ILE A 105 13.61 -6.00 -7.70
CA ILE A 105 13.47 -6.65 -6.40
C ILE A 105 12.84 -8.00 -6.73
N ASN A 106 13.55 -9.09 -6.41
CA ASN A 106 12.93 -10.42 -6.41
C ASN A 106 11.72 -10.30 -5.49
N VAL A 107 10.53 -10.24 -6.10
CA VAL A 107 9.24 -10.12 -5.39
C VAL A 107 9.07 -11.27 -4.40
N PHE A 108 9.83 -12.34 -4.64
CA PHE A 108 9.90 -13.58 -3.89
C PHE A 108 11.01 -13.58 -2.81
N GLU A 109 12.10 -12.82 -2.95
CA GLU A 109 13.21 -12.83 -1.97
C GLU A 109 13.70 -11.41 -1.66
N PRO A 110 13.04 -10.70 -0.71
CA PRO A 110 13.49 -9.40 -0.29
C PRO A 110 14.82 -9.50 0.49
N LYS A 111 15.89 -8.98 -0.10
CA LYS A 111 17.15 -8.75 0.62
C LYS A 111 17.10 -7.38 1.29
N ILE A 112 17.06 -7.36 2.62
CA ILE A 112 17.22 -6.12 3.37
C ILE A 112 18.67 -5.64 3.23
N ASN A 113 18.85 -4.33 3.28
CA ASN A 113 20.18 -3.72 3.24
C ASN A 113 20.82 -3.83 4.63
N SER A 114 21.23 -5.04 4.98
CA SER A 114 22.01 -5.34 6.18
C SER A 114 23.38 -5.88 5.80
N THR A 115 24.38 -5.49 6.58
CA THR A 115 25.74 -6.02 6.51
C THR A 115 25.90 -7.32 7.29
N ASP A 116 24.93 -7.70 8.13
CA ASP A 116 24.93 -8.92 8.93
C ASP A 116 24.02 -10.00 8.31
N PRO A 117 24.57 -11.15 7.88
CA PRO A 117 23.77 -12.27 7.39
C PRO A 117 22.75 -12.82 8.41
N ARG A 118 22.99 -12.68 9.72
CA ARG A 118 22.07 -13.14 10.77
C ARG A 118 20.81 -12.28 10.83
N GLU A 119 20.98 -10.97 10.67
CA GLU A 119 19.86 -10.02 10.65
C GLU A 119 18.91 -10.32 9.48
N GLN A 120 19.45 -10.70 8.31
CA GLN A 120 18.65 -11.14 7.18
C GLN A 120 17.82 -12.40 7.49
N GLN A 121 18.40 -13.38 8.21
CA GLN A 121 17.67 -14.60 8.59
C GLN A 121 16.58 -14.33 9.63
N ASP A 122 16.88 -13.50 10.64
CA ASP A 122 15.89 -13.10 11.65
C ASP A 122 14.77 -12.26 11.03
N ALA A 123 15.11 -11.36 10.10
CA ALA A 123 14.14 -10.58 9.35
C ALA A 123 13.20 -11.49 8.54
N ILE A 124 13.74 -12.49 7.83
CA ILE A 124 12.92 -13.48 7.10
C ILE A 124 12.01 -14.26 8.07
N ARG A 125 12.51 -14.66 9.25
CA ARG A 125 11.68 -15.33 10.27
C ARG A 125 10.51 -14.45 10.69
N GLN A 126 10.77 -13.20 11.06
CA GLN A 126 9.75 -12.25 11.50
C GLN A 126 8.76 -11.88 10.40
N MET A 127 9.23 -11.72 9.15
CA MET A 127 8.37 -11.42 7.99
C MET A 127 7.33 -12.52 7.74
N LYS A 128 7.67 -13.80 8.00
CA LYS A 128 6.77 -14.94 7.84
C LYS A 128 5.73 -15.04 8.95
N GLU A 129 6.08 -14.61 10.17
CA GLU A 129 5.20 -14.65 11.33
C GLU A 129 4.21 -13.48 11.33
N ASN A 130 4.68 -12.28 11.01
CA ASN A 130 3.84 -11.08 11.03
C ASN A 130 4.36 -9.98 10.07
N TYR A 131 5.39 -9.27 10.50
CA TYR A 131 6.14 -8.29 9.71
C TYR A 131 7.48 -8.03 10.39
N TYR A 132 8.45 -7.57 9.63
CA TYR A 132 9.72 -7.06 10.12
C TYR A 132 9.76 -5.54 9.91
N ARG A 133 10.10 -4.80 10.98
CA ARG A 133 10.28 -3.34 10.93
C ARG A 133 11.73 -2.99 10.70
N TYR A 134 12.05 -2.47 9.53
CA TYR A 134 13.37 -1.91 9.25
C TYR A 134 13.40 -0.43 9.61
N TRP A 135 14.22 -0.05 10.60
CA TRP A 135 14.44 1.34 10.97
C TRP A 135 15.44 2.00 10.00
N LEU A 136 15.07 3.16 9.48
CA LEU A 136 15.94 3.89 8.56
C LEU A 136 17.14 4.44 9.31
N ARG A 137 18.32 4.35 8.67
CA ARG A 137 19.55 4.98 9.17
C ARG A 137 19.44 6.50 9.09
N GLU A 138 18.84 6.98 8.00
CA GLU A 138 18.60 8.39 7.76
C GLU A 138 17.10 8.63 7.59
N PRO A 139 16.43 9.21 8.60
CA PRO A 139 15.04 9.61 8.48
C PRO A 139 14.82 10.57 7.32
N VAL A 140 13.76 10.36 6.56
CA VAL A 140 13.45 11.16 5.37
C VAL A 140 12.32 12.14 5.71
N PRO A 141 12.49 13.46 5.52
CA PRO A 141 11.40 14.41 5.70
C PRO A 141 10.19 14.01 4.88
N ALA A 142 8.99 14.11 5.46
CA ALA A 142 7.77 13.80 4.75
C ALA A 142 6.59 14.59 5.31
N THR A 143 5.65 14.90 4.44
CA THR A 143 4.33 15.37 4.84
C THR A 143 3.42 14.17 5.06
N VAL A 144 2.87 14.05 6.25
CA VAL A 144 1.82 13.08 6.58
C VAL A 144 0.46 13.69 6.32
N CYS A 145 -0.36 13.00 5.53
CA CYS A 145 -1.72 13.42 5.25
C CYS A 145 -2.72 12.36 5.74
N LYS A 146 -3.79 12.78 6.39
CA LYS A 146 -4.94 11.93 6.73
C LYS A 146 -6.10 12.24 5.80
N ARG A 147 -6.71 11.21 5.22
CA ARG A 147 -7.96 11.32 4.45
C ARG A 147 -9.16 11.17 5.36
N LYS A 148 -10.32 11.69 4.96
CA LYS A 148 -11.60 11.48 5.68
C LYS A 148 -11.98 10.02 5.84
N SER A 149 -11.45 9.12 4.99
CA SER A 149 -11.59 7.67 5.16
C SER A 149 -10.78 7.09 6.33
N GLY A 150 -9.99 7.89 7.05
CA GLY A 150 -9.10 7.47 8.13
C GLY A 150 -7.74 6.94 7.66
N ARG A 151 -7.52 6.82 6.35
CA ARG A 151 -6.25 6.37 5.79
C ARG A 151 -5.21 7.47 5.80
N TYR A 152 -4.00 7.11 6.18
CA TYR A 152 -2.83 7.97 6.05
C TYR A 152 -2.18 7.77 4.68
N PHE A 153 -1.45 8.77 4.21
CA PHE A 153 -0.51 8.65 3.10
C PHE A 153 0.62 9.65 3.31
N PHE A 154 1.80 9.31 2.81
CA PHE A 154 3.00 10.14 2.99
C PHE A 154 3.47 10.70 1.66
N THR A 155 3.90 11.95 1.69
CA THR A 155 4.55 12.61 0.56
C THR A 155 5.96 13.01 1.01
N PRO A 156 7.01 12.32 0.54
CA PRO A 156 8.40 12.67 0.82
C PRO A 156 8.87 13.89 0.01
#